data_AF-A0A935MHW3-F1
#
_entry.id   AF-A0A935MHW3-F1
#
_cell.length_a   1.000
_cell.length_b   1.000
_cell.length_c   1.000
_cell.angle_alpha   90.00
_cell.angle_beta   90.00
_cell.angle_gamma   90.00
#
_symmetry.space_group_name_H-M   'P 1'
#
loop_
_entity.id
_entity.type
_entity.pdbx_description
1 polymer ?
#
loop_
_entity_poly.entity_id
_entity_poly.type
_entity_poly.pdbx_seq_one_letter_code
_entity_poly.pdbx_strand_id
1 'polypeptide(L)'
;MTEFSGLTLSVDDNRLIAYISASEARAFLEPDSLRALLAEAGFGSWHLSEGALQALIEHFNSSTSELKLPIGERSDASFKLEMAQDAMQVWADFIPSYGGIALDPNDVYQALEETGVVVGIDSSAVSAACASDSAERILVAAGQPAEDGIDAHFEMLVADTRDRTPQVSENGLIDFRELGAIPMVTAEQPLMRRIPPTTGTAGRNVRGEVIEPVPGQDALFDEGLIGAYVDKEDANLLRAVFSGQPVRAGNGVNVEQVLNISHVNMASGNISFDGTVNIEGDVSPGMKVHASGDIVVGEVVDGAELDAGGDIRVAGGIISQARVHAGGSVSARFVESAHVFSGTIIAIDDSALQSELQANNQIVVGVSSPQRGRLAGGSAKAMMLIKTPILGSQTGGVTHLVLGVNPVLEAQYQDLLKVIEKQREEESKLEMLVKHLTKIGDKNGMLERVKASWEQAIKAWAQLLPQRDELERQLALIAGARVEIGLNVVGAVDILFGKKVSRLRKTYETGSFSIEGDRVLFTDPEGNVSPAA
;
A
#
# COMPACT_ATOMS: atom_id res chain seq x y z
N MET A 1 9.11 -63.01 -65.92
CA MET A 1 10.13 -62.37 -66.76
C MET A 1 9.41 -61.37 -67.63
N THR A 2 9.39 -60.10 -67.22
CA THR A 2 8.91 -58.98 -68.04
C THR A 2 10.08 -58.57 -68.93
N GLU A 3 10.12 -59.10 -70.15
CA GLU A 3 11.24 -58.85 -71.08
C GLU A 3 11.00 -57.53 -71.81
N PHE A 4 11.73 -56.49 -71.41
CA PHE A 4 12.04 -55.40 -72.33
C PHE A 4 13.25 -55.84 -73.16
N SER A 5 13.19 -55.73 -74.48
CA SER A 5 14.26 -56.19 -75.37
C SER A 5 15.60 -55.55 -74.97
N GLY A 6 16.52 -56.35 -74.40
CA GLY A 6 17.84 -55.93 -73.95
C GLY A 6 18.02 -55.61 -72.46
N LEU A 7 16.97 -55.70 -71.62
CA LEU A 7 17.07 -55.56 -70.16
C LEU A 7 16.47 -56.77 -69.45
N THR A 8 17.28 -57.48 -68.67
CA THR A 8 16.84 -58.58 -67.81
C THR A 8 17.08 -58.22 -66.35
N LEU A 9 16.09 -58.48 -65.50
CA LEU A 9 16.18 -58.29 -64.05
C LEU A 9 16.33 -59.64 -63.37
N SER A 10 17.30 -59.79 -62.49
CA SER A 10 17.40 -60.95 -61.60
C SER A 10 17.59 -60.54 -60.15
N VAL A 11 17.12 -61.38 -59.25
CA VAL A 11 17.33 -61.21 -57.80
C VAL A 11 18.45 -62.15 -57.37
N ASP A 12 19.44 -61.61 -56.69
CA ASP A 12 20.56 -62.36 -56.11
C ASP A 12 20.79 -61.85 -54.68
N ASP A 13 20.61 -62.74 -53.69
CA ASP A 13 20.82 -62.48 -52.26
C ASP A 13 20.27 -61.11 -51.76
N ASN A 14 18.96 -60.90 -51.94
CA ASN A 14 18.22 -59.67 -51.64
C ASN A 14 18.64 -58.41 -52.43
N ARG A 15 19.42 -58.55 -53.50
CA ARG A 15 19.73 -57.46 -54.42
C ARG A 15 19.03 -57.64 -55.76
N LEU A 16 18.42 -56.58 -56.24
CA LEU A 16 17.91 -56.49 -57.60
C LEU A 16 19.06 -56.10 -58.52
N ILE A 17 19.43 -57.00 -59.43
CA ILE A 17 20.48 -56.80 -60.39
C ILE A 17 19.87 -56.64 -61.77
N ALA A 18 20.21 -55.54 -62.43
CA ALA A 18 19.89 -55.32 -63.83
C ALA A 18 21.03 -55.79 -64.73
N TYR A 19 20.66 -56.55 -65.74
CA TYR A 19 21.53 -57.06 -66.79
C TYR A 19 21.11 -56.43 -68.11
N ILE A 20 22.02 -55.70 -68.72
CA ILE A 20 21.85 -55.17 -70.07
C ILE A 20 22.50 -56.17 -71.03
N SER A 21 21.72 -56.71 -71.97
CA SER A 21 22.21 -57.65 -72.99
C SER A 21 22.41 -56.96 -74.33
N ALA A 22 23.52 -57.22 -75.02
CA ALA A 22 23.84 -56.61 -76.32
C ALA A 22 22.72 -56.85 -77.36
N SER A 23 22.13 -55.78 -77.89
CA SER A 23 21.06 -55.84 -78.90
C SER A 23 21.17 -54.63 -79.84
N GLU A 24 21.06 -54.85 -81.15
CA GLU A 24 21.21 -53.81 -82.17
C GLU A 24 19.98 -52.88 -82.31
N ALA A 25 18.85 -53.24 -81.69
CA ALA A 25 17.62 -52.46 -81.72
C ALA A 25 17.01 -52.34 -80.30
N ARG A 26 17.50 -51.37 -79.52
CA ARG A 26 16.92 -51.00 -78.22
C ARG A 26 16.09 -49.73 -78.37
N ALA A 27 14.89 -49.73 -77.79
CA ALA A 27 14.10 -48.51 -77.65
C ALA A 27 14.73 -47.61 -76.58
N PHE A 28 14.66 -46.29 -76.75
CA PHE A 28 15.16 -45.33 -75.76
C PHE A 28 14.42 -45.52 -74.44
N LEU A 29 15.16 -45.70 -73.34
CA LEU A 29 14.60 -45.92 -72.02
C LEU A 29 14.57 -44.61 -71.24
N GLU A 30 13.37 -44.14 -70.91
CA GLU A 30 13.18 -42.96 -70.05
C GLU A 30 13.09 -43.35 -68.57
N PRO A 31 13.49 -42.46 -67.63
CA PRO A 31 13.43 -42.73 -66.20
C PRO A 31 12.06 -43.19 -65.68
N ASP A 32 10.98 -42.55 -66.13
CA ASP A 32 9.61 -42.91 -65.71
C ASP A 32 9.18 -44.27 -66.28
N SER A 33 9.64 -44.60 -67.49
CA SER A 33 9.40 -45.91 -68.11
C SER A 33 10.13 -47.04 -67.38
N LEU A 34 11.38 -46.80 -66.94
CA LEU A 34 12.12 -47.78 -66.12
C LEU A 34 11.43 -48.01 -64.77
N ARG A 35 10.94 -46.94 -64.11
CA ARG A 35 10.20 -47.08 -62.85
C ARG A 35 8.88 -47.84 -63.02
N ALA A 36 8.15 -47.57 -64.10
CA ALA A 36 6.93 -48.32 -64.44
C ALA A 36 7.23 -49.81 -64.68
N LEU A 37 8.30 -50.12 -65.41
CA LEU A 37 8.74 -51.50 -65.64
C LEU A 37 9.15 -52.22 -64.34
N LEU A 38 9.87 -51.52 -63.45
CA LEU A 38 10.24 -52.07 -62.14
C LEU A 38 9.00 -52.31 -61.27
N ALA A 39 8.00 -51.43 -61.31
CA ALA A 39 6.73 -51.61 -60.63
C ALA A 39 5.92 -52.80 -61.18
N GLU A 40 5.79 -52.91 -62.51
CA GLU A 40 5.11 -54.04 -63.18
C GLU A 40 5.82 -55.38 -62.95
N ALA A 41 7.15 -55.35 -62.81
CA ALA A 41 7.95 -56.52 -62.47
C ALA A 41 7.87 -56.92 -60.98
N GLY A 42 7.12 -56.17 -60.15
CA GLY A 42 6.93 -56.44 -58.73
C GLY A 42 8.03 -55.89 -57.83
N PHE A 43 8.94 -55.06 -58.36
CA PHE A 43 10.03 -54.41 -57.62
C PHE A 43 9.73 -52.96 -57.23
N GLY A 44 8.49 -52.49 -57.40
CA GLY A 44 8.08 -51.11 -57.09
C GLY A 44 8.19 -50.73 -55.61
N SER A 45 8.23 -51.72 -54.70
CA SER A 45 8.40 -51.52 -53.26
C SER A 45 9.84 -51.70 -52.76
N TRP A 46 10.79 -51.99 -53.64
CA TRP A 46 12.20 -52.20 -53.27
C TRP A 46 12.93 -50.86 -53.13
N HIS A 47 14.01 -50.84 -52.35
CA HIS A 47 14.84 -49.65 -52.20
C HIS A 47 15.73 -49.53 -53.43
N LEU A 48 15.36 -48.67 -54.37
CA LEU A 48 16.10 -48.47 -55.62
C LEU A 48 17.12 -47.35 -55.46
N SER A 49 18.36 -47.60 -55.90
CA SER A 49 19.40 -46.58 -55.87
C SER A 49 19.27 -45.66 -57.08
N GLU A 50 18.86 -44.41 -56.86
CA GLU A 50 18.69 -43.41 -57.93
C GLU A 50 19.97 -43.22 -58.78
N GLY A 51 21.15 -43.22 -58.15
CA GLY A 51 22.42 -43.15 -58.86
C GLY A 51 22.68 -44.38 -59.75
N ALA A 52 22.30 -45.58 -59.27
CA ALA A 52 22.43 -46.80 -60.06
C ALA A 52 21.40 -46.87 -61.19
N LEU A 53 20.17 -46.40 -60.96
CA LEU A 53 19.14 -46.29 -62.00
C LEU A 53 19.56 -45.32 -63.11
N GLN A 54 20.12 -44.16 -62.75
CA GLN A 54 20.62 -43.18 -63.72
C GLN A 54 21.79 -43.75 -64.54
N ALA A 55 22.75 -44.40 -63.88
CA ALA A 55 23.85 -45.08 -64.56
C ALA A 55 23.36 -46.21 -65.48
N LEU A 56 22.33 -46.94 -65.06
CA LEU A 56 21.69 -47.96 -65.89
C LEU A 56 21.06 -47.36 -67.14
N ILE A 57 20.28 -46.28 -67.00
CA ILE A 57 19.61 -45.59 -68.12
C ILE A 57 20.63 -45.01 -69.10
N GLU A 58 21.64 -44.31 -68.59
CA GLU A 58 22.69 -43.70 -69.41
C GLU A 58 23.46 -44.78 -70.18
N HIS A 59 23.83 -45.88 -69.52
CA HIS A 59 24.52 -46.98 -70.19
C HIS A 59 23.62 -47.72 -71.18
N PHE A 60 22.35 -47.93 -70.85
CA PHE A 60 21.37 -48.57 -71.73
C PHE A 60 21.15 -47.79 -73.03
N ASN A 61 21.13 -46.46 -72.95
CA ASN A 61 20.88 -45.55 -74.08
C ASN A 61 22.14 -45.18 -74.88
N SER A 62 23.34 -45.17 -74.26
CA SER A 62 24.58 -44.72 -74.91
C SER A 62 25.52 -45.84 -75.38
N SER A 63 25.42 -47.04 -74.79
CA SER A 63 26.41 -48.11 -74.95
C SER A 63 25.77 -49.46 -75.32
N THR A 64 26.39 -50.16 -76.27
CA THR A 64 25.96 -51.49 -76.75
C THR A 64 26.59 -52.66 -75.98
N SER A 65 27.43 -52.37 -74.97
CA SER A 65 28.08 -53.36 -74.12
C SER A 65 27.14 -53.98 -73.08
N GLU A 66 27.53 -55.16 -72.58
CA GLU A 66 26.87 -55.79 -71.44
C GLU A 66 27.26 -55.07 -70.13
N LEU A 67 26.26 -54.82 -69.28
CA LEU A 67 26.45 -54.24 -67.95
C LEU A 67 25.64 -55.04 -66.94
N LYS A 68 26.29 -55.36 -65.81
CA LYS A 68 25.65 -55.92 -64.62
C LYS A 68 25.76 -54.89 -63.51
N LEU A 69 24.63 -54.40 -63.01
CA LEU A 69 24.61 -53.39 -61.95
C LEU A 69 23.54 -53.74 -60.91
N PRO A 70 23.86 -53.72 -59.59
CA PRO A 70 22.85 -53.76 -58.55
C PRO A 70 22.09 -52.43 -58.55
N ILE A 71 20.78 -52.50 -58.77
CA ILE A 71 19.91 -51.32 -58.92
C ILE A 71 18.93 -51.14 -57.76
N GLY A 72 18.82 -52.14 -56.88
CA GLY A 72 18.06 -52.01 -55.65
C GLY A 72 18.33 -53.13 -54.66
N GLU A 73 17.86 -52.94 -53.43
CA GLU A 73 17.98 -53.91 -52.35
C GLU A 73 16.62 -54.14 -51.70
N ARG A 74 16.41 -55.37 -51.24
CA ARG A 74 15.28 -55.78 -50.42
C ARG A 74 15.70 -55.79 -48.96
N SER A 75 14.92 -55.14 -48.12
CA SER A 75 15.11 -55.17 -46.67
C SER A 75 13.77 -55.36 -45.97
N ASP A 76 13.76 -56.19 -44.93
CA ASP A 76 12.60 -56.31 -44.05
C ASP A 76 12.49 -55.06 -43.17
N ALA A 77 11.28 -54.79 -42.68
CA ALA A 77 11.11 -53.73 -41.71
C ALA A 77 11.87 -54.07 -40.43
N SER A 78 12.46 -53.07 -39.80
CA SER A 78 13.13 -53.24 -38.52
C SER A 78 12.86 -52.03 -37.64
N PHE A 79 13.03 -52.22 -36.33
CA PHE A 79 12.92 -51.14 -35.38
C PHE A 79 14.03 -51.24 -34.35
N LYS A 80 14.40 -50.11 -33.78
CA LYS A 80 15.32 -50.05 -32.65
C LYS A 80 14.68 -49.26 -31.53
N LEU A 81 14.60 -49.87 -30.35
CA LEU A 81 14.14 -49.20 -29.14
C LEU A 81 15.31 -48.53 -28.43
N GLU A 82 15.08 -47.30 -27.98
CA GLU A 82 15.98 -46.54 -27.14
C GLU A 82 15.20 -46.00 -25.94
N MET A 83 15.46 -46.55 -24.76
CA MET A 83 14.90 -46.03 -23.52
C MET A 83 15.84 -44.95 -22.96
N ALA A 84 15.26 -43.81 -22.58
CA ALA A 84 15.99 -42.75 -21.91
C ALA A 84 16.57 -43.23 -20.56
N GLN A 85 17.65 -42.60 -20.11
CA GLN A 85 18.37 -43.02 -18.90
C GLN A 85 17.51 -42.97 -17.62
N ASP A 86 16.55 -42.04 -17.57
CA ASP A 86 15.58 -41.88 -16.49
C ASP A 86 14.37 -42.83 -16.59
N ALA A 87 14.32 -43.65 -17.65
CA ALA A 87 13.19 -44.50 -18.00
C ALA A 87 11.85 -43.73 -18.11
N MET A 88 11.88 -42.43 -18.39
CA MET A 88 10.67 -41.62 -18.57
C MET A 88 10.10 -41.71 -19.98
N GLN A 89 10.93 -42.06 -20.96
CA GLN A 89 10.56 -42.08 -22.36
C GLN A 89 11.21 -43.27 -23.06
N VAL A 90 10.48 -43.87 -23.98
CA VAL A 90 11.00 -44.87 -24.91
C VAL A 90 10.74 -44.39 -26.32
N TRP A 91 11.82 -44.26 -27.08
CA TRP A 91 11.80 -43.91 -28.48
C TRP A 91 11.98 -45.18 -29.31
N ALA A 92 11.29 -45.25 -30.43
CA ALA A 92 11.47 -46.28 -31.43
C ALA A 92 11.87 -45.62 -32.75
N ASP A 93 13.02 -46.03 -33.29
CA ASP A 93 13.44 -45.69 -34.64
C ASP A 93 12.92 -46.78 -35.58
N PHE A 94 11.89 -46.46 -36.38
CA PHE A 94 11.30 -47.40 -37.33
C PHE A 94 11.98 -47.30 -38.69
N ILE A 95 12.30 -48.44 -39.28
CA ILE A 95 12.84 -48.55 -40.64
C ILE A 95 11.82 -49.38 -41.43
N PRO A 96 11.16 -48.79 -42.45
CA PRO A 96 10.12 -49.46 -43.22
C PRO A 96 10.70 -50.62 -44.05
N SER A 97 9.84 -51.57 -44.42
CA SER A 97 10.21 -52.67 -45.31
C SER A 97 10.31 -52.19 -46.75
N TYR A 98 11.38 -52.57 -47.44
CA TYR A 98 11.53 -52.35 -48.87
C TYR A 98 11.46 -53.70 -49.59
N GLY A 99 10.26 -54.08 -50.06
CA GLY A 99 10.00 -55.38 -50.70
C GLY A 99 10.08 -56.59 -49.76
N GLY A 100 10.28 -56.36 -48.46
CA GLY A 100 10.38 -57.34 -47.39
C GLY A 100 9.09 -57.54 -46.59
N ILE A 101 9.22 -58.13 -45.41
CA ILE A 101 8.12 -58.32 -44.45
C ILE A 101 7.88 -57.00 -43.70
N ALA A 102 6.62 -56.57 -43.66
CA ALA A 102 6.19 -55.40 -42.88
C ALA A 102 6.24 -55.69 -41.38
N LEU A 103 6.39 -54.64 -40.56
CA LEU A 103 6.50 -54.80 -39.12
C LEU A 103 5.14 -55.13 -38.49
N ASP A 104 5.07 -56.19 -37.67
CA ASP A 104 3.88 -56.48 -36.85
C ASP A 104 3.94 -55.64 -35.57
N PRO A 105 2.89 -54.83 -35.25
CA PRO A 105 2.80 -54.13 -33.97
C PRO A 105 3.01 -55.03 -32.74
N ASN A 106 2.64 -56.32 -32.82
CA ASN A 106 2.86 -57.28 -31.73
C ASN A 106 4.35 -57.51 -31.44
N ASP A 107 5.20 -57.53 -32.47
CA ASP A 107 6.65 -57.67 -32.29
C ASP A 107 7.23 -56.47 -31.54
N VAL A 108 6.68 -55.27 -31.77
CA VAL A 108 7.05 -54.04 -31.07
C VAL A 108 6.58 -54.07 -29.61
N TYR A 109 5.34 -54.50 -29.35
CA TYR A 109 4.84 -54.66 -27.98
C TYR A 109 5.65 -55.68 -27.18
N GLN A 110 5.99 -56.82 -27.79
CA GLN A 110 6.83 -57.83 -27.14
C GLN A 110 8.22 -57.28 -26.83
N ALA A 111 8.84 -56.56 -27.77
CA ALA A 111 10.15 -55.95 -27.54
C ALA A 111 10.11 -54.84 -26.47
N LEU A 112 9.02 -54.09 -26.37
CA LEU A 112 8.79 -53.12 -25.29
C LEU A 112 8.70 -53.82 -23.93
N GLU A 113 7.96 -54.93 -23.84
CA GLU A 113 7.87 -55.75 -22.64
C GLU A 113 9.23 -56.36 -22.24
N GLU A 114 9.99 -56.88 -23.20
CA GLU A 114 11.35 -57.41 -22.99
C GLU A 114 12.34 -56.32 -22.53
N THR A 115 12.13 -55.07 -22.96
CA THR A 115 12.90 -53.89 -22.52
C THR A 115 12.49 -53.41 -21.11
N GLY A 116 11.42 -53.99 -20.55
CA GLY A 116 10.91 -53.72 -19.21
C GLY A 116 9.88 -52.59 -19.14
N VAL A 117 9.24 -52.23 -20.26
CA VAL A 117 8.14 -51.25 -20.30
C VAL A 117 6.85 -51.91 -19.84
N VAL A 118 6.27 -51.40 -18.76
CA VAL A 118 5.07 -51.95 -18.12
C VAL A 118 3.85 -51.05 -18.32
N VAL A 119 4.04 -49.74 -18.40
CA VAL A 119 2.97 -48.75 -18.47
C VAL A 119 3.33 -47.57 -19.39
N GLY A 120 2.32 -46.85 -19.89
CA GLY A 120 2.51 -45.62 -20.66
C GLY A 120 2.79 -45.84 -22.16
N ILE A 121 2.52 -47.03 -22.68
CA ILE A 121 2.66 -47.34 -24.12
C ILE A 121 1.57 -46.61 -24.91
N ASP A 122 1.98 -45.87 -25.95
CA ASP A 122 1.06 -45.26 -26.91
C ASP A 122 0.77 -46.25 -28.04
N SER A 123 -0.28 -47.05 -27.85
CA SER A 123 -0.71 -48.04 -28.84
C SER A 123 -1.09 -47.44 -30.20
N SER A 124 -1.53 -46.17 -30.21
CA SER A 124 -1.91 -45.48 -31.44
C SER A 124 -0.68 -45.06 -32.25
N ALA A 125 0.35 -44.53 -31.57
CA ALA A 125 1.62 -44.17 -32.18
C ALA A 125 2.36 -45.39 -32.72
N VAL A 126 2.39 -46.51 -31.96
CA VAL A 126 3.03 -47.76 -32.42
C VAL A 126 2.33 -48.30 -33.67
N SER A 127 1.00 -48.33 -33.69
CA SER A 127 0.24 -48.84 -34.82
C SER A 127 0.39 -47.95 -36.07
N ALA A 128 0.39 -46.62 -35.89
CA ALA A 128 0.61 -45.67 -36.96
C ALA A 128 2.03 -45.77 -37.54
N ALA A 129 3.04 -45.96 -36.68
CA ALA A 129 4.43 -46.14 -37.08
C ALA A 129 4.65 -47.41 -37.90
N CYS A 130 4.05 -48.54 -37.49
CA CYS A 130 4.16 -49.81 -38.22
C CYS A 130 3.48 -49.77 -39.60
N ALA A 131 2.49 -48.88 -39.78
CA ALA A 131 1.78 -48.69 -41.05
C ALA A 131 2.40 -47.59 -41.94
N SER A 132 3.44 -46.90 -41.47
CA SER A 132 4.09 -45.81 -42.19
C SER A 132 5.20 -46.34 -43.10
N ASP A 133 5.28 -45.82 -44.32
CA ASP A 133 6.36 -46.10 -45.28
C ASP A 133 7.59 -45.17 -45.08
N SER A 134 7.60 -44.41 -43.98
CA SER A 134 8.60 -43.40 -43.63
C SER A 134 9.46 -43.87 -42.45
N ALA A 135 10.77 -43.63 -42.53
CA ALA A 135 11.67 -43.87 -41.40
C ALA A 135 11.50 -42.73 -40.37
N GLU A 136 10.87 -43.03 -39.24
CA GLU A 136 10.53 -42.04 -38.23
C GLU A 136 10.94 -42.49 -36.83
N ARG A 137 11.43 -41.52 -36.05
CA ARG A 137 11.68 -41.68 -34.62
C ARG A 137 10.45 -41.23 -33.86
N ILE A 138 9.79 -42.14 -33.17
CA ILE A 138 8.51 -41.90 -32.51
C ILE A 138 8.62 -42.24 -31.02
N LEU A 139 7.97 -41.43 -30.18
CA LEU A 139 7.82 -41.71 -28.76
C LEU A 139 6.75 -42.78 -28.59
N VAL A 140 7.15 -43.99 -28.21
CA VAL A 140 6.26 -45.16 -28.14
C VAL A 140 5.79 -45.46 -26.72
N ALA A 141 6.50 -44.96 -25.70
CA ALA A 141 6.03 -44.98 -24.33
C ALA A 141 6.51 -43.75 -23.55
N ALA A 142 5.64 -43.24 -22.68
CA ALA A 142 5.93 -42.11 -21.80
C ALA A 142 5.45 -42.38 -20.37
N GLY A 143 6.32 -42.14 -19.40
CA GLY A 143 5.99 -42.14 -17.98
C GLY A 143 5.17 -40.91 -17.59
N GLN A 144 4.58 -40.96 -16.41
CA GLN A 144 3.94 -39.83 -15.75
C GLN A 144 4.96 -39.17 -14.82
N PRO A 145 5.43 -37.94 -15.08
CA PRO A 145 6.39 -37.28 -14.20
C PRO A 145 5.79 -37.04 -12.82
N ALA A 146 6.63 -37.03 -11.78
CA ALA A 146 6.20 -36.56 -10.47
C ALA A 146 6.03 -35.04 -10.50
N GLU A 147 5.07 -34.53 -9.72
CA GLU A 147 4.91 -33.09 -9.52
C GLU A 147 5.38 -32.76 -8.11
N ASP A 148 6.40 -31.92 -8.00
CA ASP A 148 6.92 -31.49 -6.71
C ASP A 148 5.87 -30.70 -5.92
N GLY A 149 6.02 -30.74 -4.61
CA GLY A 149 5.23 -29.93 -3.71
C GLY A 149 5.51 -28.44 -3.88
N ILE A 150 4.50 -27.63 -3.55
CA ILE A 150 4.61 -26.18 -3.51
C ILE A 150 4.99 -25.80 -2.08
N ASP A 151 6.01 -24.96 -1.94
CA ASP A 151 6.44 -24.41 -0.65
C ASP A 151 5.32 -23.62 0.04
N ALA A 152 5.42 -23.49 1.35
CA ALA A 152 4.55 -22.61 2.11
C ALA A 152 4.70 -21.16 1.62
N HIS A 153 3.57 -20.49 1.40
CA HIS A 153 3.57 -19.09 0.99
C HIS A 153 2.54 -18.27 1.77
N PHE A 154 2.73 -16.96 1.77
CA PHE A 154 1.98 -16.04 2.63
C PHE A 154 1.21 -15.04 1.78
N GLU A 155 -0.12 -15.12 1.85
CA GLU A 155 -1.05 -14.27 1.13
C GLU A 155 -1.52 -13.13 2.04
N MET A 156 -1.32 -11.89 1.60
CA MET A 156 -1.80 -10.71 2.34
C MET A 156 -3.30 -10.54 2.09
N LEU A 157 -4.09 -10.43 3.17
CA LEU A 157 -5.54 -10.25 3.12
C LEU A 157 -5.97 -8.78 3.15
N VAL A 158 -5.00 -7.87 3.25
CA VAL A 158 -5.18 -6.41 3.35
C VAL A 158 -4.41 -5.72 2.22
N ALA A 159 -4.85 -4.52 1.84
CA ALA A 159 -4.21 -3.76 0.78
C ALA A 159 -2.79 -3.32 1.17
N ASP A 160 -1.86 -3.40 0.22
CA ASP A 160 -0.50 -2.89 0.41
C ASP A 160 -0.53 -1.34 0.34
N THR A 161 0.15 -0.72 1.29
CA THR A 161 0.32 0.73 1.43
C THR A 161 0.99 1.42 0.23
N ARG A 162 1.63 0.66 -0.68
CA ARG A 162 2.37 1.20 -1.83
C ARG A 162 1.49 1.61 -3.02
N ASP A 163 0.20 1.26 -3.02
CA ASP A 163 -0.69 1.42 -4.19
C ASP A 163 -1.48 2.75 -4.22
N ARG A 164 -1.01 3.80 -3.52
CA ARG A 164 -1.71 5.10 -3.51
C ARG A 164 -1.59 5.80 -4.87
N THR A 165 -2.71 5.88 -5.58
CA THR A 165 -2.82 6.60 -6.86
C THR A 165 -3.73 7.83 -6.73
N PRO A 166 -3.51 8.89 -7.53
CA PRO A 166 -4.40 10.05 -7.56
C PRO A 166 -5.82 9.65 -7.95
N GLN A 167 -6.82 10.17 -7.23
CA GLN A 167 -8.22 9.88 -7.55
C GLN A 167 -8.85 10.98 -8.42
N VAL A 168 -9.74 10.56 -9.33
CA VAL A 168 -10.54 11.47 -10.15
C VAL A 168 -11.74 11.91 -9.31
N SER A 169 -11.90 13.22 -9.11
CA SER A 169 -13.07 13.78 -8.41
C SER A 169 -14.37 13.57 -9.21
N GLU A 170 -15.53 13.73 -8.55
CA GLU A 170 -16.87 13.64 -9.19
C GLU A 170 -17.04 14.57 -10.41
N ASN A 171 -16.25 15.66 -10.46
CA ASN A 171 -16.26 16.64 -11.56
C ASN A 171 -15.25 16.32 -12.67
N GLY A 172 -14.56 15.18 -12.63
CA GLY A 172 -13.56 14.77 -13.61
C GLY A 172 -12.19 15.46 -13.47
N LEU A 173 -11.97 16.25 -12.42
CA LEU A 173 -10.68 16.88 -12.11
C LEU A 173 -9.84 15.95 -11.24
N ILE A 174 -8.55 15.83 -11.55
CA ILE A 174 -7.59 15.04 -10.76
C ILE A 174 -6.82 16.00 -9.85
N ASP A 175 -6.98 15.83 -8.54
CA ASP A 175 -6.11 16.51 -7.58
C ASP A 175 -4.92 15.59 -7.28
N PHE A 176 -3.75 15.94 -7.82
CA PHE A 176 -2.51 15.18 -7.61
C PHE A 176 -2.02 15.20 -6.16
N ARG A 177 -2.61 16.02 -5.29
CA ARG A 177 -2.34 16.01 -3.85
C ARG A 177 -3.13 14.95 -3.12
N GLU A 178 -4.31 14.59 -3.61
CA GLU A 178 -5.17 13.59 -2.97
C GLU A 178 -4.85 12.21 -3.53
N LEU A 179 -3.82 11.60 -2.96
CA LEU A 179 -3.55 10.18 -3.16
C LEU A 179 -4.50 9.39 -2.26
N GLY A 180 -5.09 8.30 -2.77
CA GLY A 180 -6.10 7.50 -2.07
C GLY A 180 -5.76 7.17 -0.59
N ALA A 181 -6.77 6.80 0.20
CA ALA A 181 -6.61 6.62 1.66
C ALA A 181 -5.45 5.67 2.01
N ILE A 182 -4.73 5.99 3.09
CA ILE A 182 -3.70 5.10 3.64
C ILE A 182 -4.41 3.85 4.16
N PRO A 183 -4.02 2.63 3.70
CA PRO A 183 -4.64 1.40 4.18
C PRO A 183 -4.53 1.30 5.70
N MET A 184 -5.69 1.08 6.34
CA MET A 184 -5.79 0.85 7.77
C MET A 184 -6.55 -0.44 8.04
N VAL A 185 -6.19 -1.08 9.14
CA VAL A 185 -6.84 -2.27 9.66
C VAL A 185 -7.45 -1.97 11.03
N THR A 186 -8.49 -2.70 11.39
CA THR A 186 -9.11 -2.64 12.72
C THR A 186 -8.64 -3.79 13.61
N ALA A 187 -8.80 -3.66 14.92
CA ALA A 187 -8.53 -4.76 15.85
C ALA A 187 -9.26 -6.04 15.43
N GLU A 188 -8.61 -7.20 15.60
CA GLU A 188 -9.10 -8.54 15.22
C GLU A 188 -9.21 -8.81 13.70
N GLN A 189 -8.92 -7.83 12.85
CA GLN A 189 -8.99 -7.99 11.40
C GLN A 189 -7.92 -8.98 10.90
N PRO A 190 -8.26 -9.92 10.01
CA PRO A 190 -7.30 -10.78 9.32
C PRO A 190 -6.31 -9.96 8.47
N LEU A 191 -5.02 -10.23 8.63
CA LEU A 191 -3.93 -9.52 7.96
C LEU A 191 -3.31 -10.35 6.84
N MET A 192 -3.04 -11.61 7.14
CA MET A 192 -2.28 -12.50 6.27
C MET A 192 -2.68 -13.94 6.53
N ARG A 193 -2.72 -14.75 5.47
CA ARG A 193 -2.96 -16.18 5.53
C ARG A 193 -1.71 -16.92 5.04
N ARG A 194 -1.27 -17.88 5.83
CA ARG A 194 -0.26 -18.86 5.43
C ARG A 194 -0.94 -19.99 4.67
N ILE A 195 -0.45 -20.31 3.49
CA ILE A 195 -0.86 -21.48 2.73
C ILE A 195 0.19 -22.57 3.01
N PRO A 196 -0.18 -23.67 3.69
CA PRO A 196 0.76 -24.75 4.03
C PRO A 196 1.38 -25.39 2.78
N PRO A 197 2.56 -26.03 2.92
CA PRO A 197 3.21 -26.67 1.79
C PRO A 197 2.42 -27.90 1.34
N THR A 198 2.57 -28.27 0.07
CA THR A 198 1.98 -29.51 -0.46
C THR A 198 3.04 -30.61 -0.56
N THR A 199 2.63 -31.86 -0.48
CA THR A 199 3.53 -33.02 -0.56
C THR A 199 3.94 -33.38 -1.99
N GLY A 200 3.36 -32.72 -3.00
CA GLY A 200 3.48 -33.10 -4.41
C GLY A 200 2.64 -34.34 -4.76
N THR A 201 2.69 -34.74 -6.04
CA THR A 201 2.04 -35.95 -6.56
C THR A 201 3.09 -36.91 -7.12
N ALA A 202 3.00 -38.18 -6.72
CA ALA A 202 3.96 -39.20 -7.15
C ALA A 202 3.77 -39.55 -8.63
N GLY A 203 4.89 -39.56 -9.36
CA GLY A 203 4.96 -39.98 -10.75
C GLY A 203 5.21 -41.47 -10.88
N ARG A 204 5.19 -41.97 -12.12
CA ARG A 204 5.59 -43.33 -12.47
C ARG A 204 6.34 -43.34 -13.79
N ASN A 205 7.52 -43.93 -13.81
CA ASN A 205 8.26 -44.13 -15.06
C ASN A 205 7.64 -45.25 -15.92
N VAL A 206 8.16 -45.47 -17.13
CA VAL A 206 7.62 -46.50 -18.05
C VAL A 206 7.77 -47.94 -17.53
N ARG A 207 8.64 -48.16 -16.53
CA ARG A 207 8.85 -49.45 -15.84
C ARG A 207 7.84 -49.69 -14.70
N GLY A 208 7.01 -48.70 -14.39
CA GLY A 208 6.08 -48.75 -13.27
C GLY A 208 6.71 -48.44 -11.91
N GLU A 209 7.97 -47.99 -11.88
CA GLU A 209 8.63 -47.55 -10.65
C GLU A 209 8.07 -46.17 -10.24
N VAL A 210 7.80 -46.01 -8.95
CA VAL A 210 7.27 -44.75 -8.40
C VAL A 210 8.40 -43.72 -8.33
N ILE A 211 8.13 -42.54 -8.87
CA ILE A 211 9.00 -41.36 -8.72
C ILE A 211 8.42 -40.55 -7.58
N GLU A 212 9.14 -40.52 -6.46
CA GLU A 212 8.74 -39.74 -5.29
C GLU A 212 8.89 -38.24 -5.59
N PRO A 213 7.86 -37.43 -5.31
CA PRO A 213 7.96 -35.98 -5.45
C PRO A 213 8.82 -35.40 -4.32
N VAL A 214 9.40 -34.22 -4.53
CA VAL A 214 10.02 -33.46 -3.45
C VAL A 214 8.92 -32.69 -2.70
N PRO A 215 8.69 -32.93 -1.39
CA PRO A 215 7.71 -32.16 -0.63
C PRO A 215 8.12 -30.69 -0.53
N GLY A 216 7.14 -29.79 -0.57
CA GLY A 216 7.37 -28.36 -0.38
C GLY A 216 7.92 -28.06 1.02
N GLN A 217 8.72 -27.01 1.12
CA GLN A 217 9.30 -26.54 2.38
C GLN A 217 8.27 -25.80 3.22
N ASP A 218 8.25 -26.10 4.52
CA ASP A 218 7.37 -25.42 5.48
C ASP A 218 8.03 -24.13 5.98
N ALA A 219 7.22 -23.10 6.23
CA ALA A 219 7.63 -21.83 6.81
C ALA A 219 6.53 -21.32 7.74
N LEU A 220 6.91 -20.82 8.92
CA LEU A 220 5.98 -20.22 9.89
C LEU A 220 5.99 -18.69 9.77
N PHE A 221 5.01 -18.04 10.41
CA PHE A 221 5.07 -16.60 10.64
C PHE A 221 6.30 -16.25 11.48
N ASP A 222 6.92 -15.11 11.18
CA ASP A 222 8.06 -14.63 11.95
C ASP A 222 7.68 -14.34 13.41
N GLU A 223 8.62 -14.58 14.32
CA GLU A 223 8.45 -14.22 15.74
C GLU A 223 8.66 -12.72 15.96
N GLY A 224 8.01 -12.15 16.97
CA GLY A 224 8.22 -10.75 17.37
C GLY A 224 7.52 -9.70 16.50
N LEU A 225 6.49 -10.10 15.75
CA LEU A 225 5.62 -9.17 15.02
C LEU A 225 4.97 -8.15 15.98
N ILE A 226 4.94 -6.89 15.57
CA ILE A 226 4.40 -5.79 16.36
C ILE A 226 2.93 -5.60 15.99
N GLY A 227 2.03 -5.58 16.97
CA GLY A 227 0.61 -5.31 16.72
C GLY A 227 -0.14 -6.40 15.95
N ALA A 228 0.47 -7.57 15.75
CA ALA A 228 -0.15 -8.73 15.13
C ALA A 228 0.09 -10.00 15.95
N TYR A 229 -0.83 -10.96 15.83
CA TYR A 229 -0.74 -12.25 16.52
C TYR A 229 -1.31 -13.37 15.66
N VAL A 230 -0.80 -14.59 15.84
CA VAL A 230 -1.33 -15.79 15.18
C VAL A 230 -2.61 -16.22 15.88
N ASP A 231 -3.67 -16.45 15.11
CA ASP A 231 -4.97 -16.88 15.62
C ASP A 231 -4.84 -18.18 16.44
N LYS A 232 -5.56 -18.24 17.57
CA LYS A 232 -5.47 -19.37 18.52
C LYS A 232 -6.12 -20.64 17.99
N GLU A 233 -7.12 -20.49 17.11
CA GLU A 233 -7.89 -21.58 16.51
C GLU A 233 -7.38 -21.92 15.09
N ASP A 234 -6.72 -20.98 14.40
CA ASP A 234 -6.10 -21.19 13.08
C ASP A 234 -4.63 -20.72 13.04
N ALA A 235 -3.69 -21.66 13.18
CA ALA A 235 -2.25 -21.40 13.13
C ALA A 235 -1.76 -20.82 11.79
N ASN A 236 -2.60 -20.80 10.75
CA ASN A 236 -2.30 -20.23 9.44
C ASN A 236 -2.86 -18.82 9.25
N LEU A 237 -3.47 -18.22 10.28
CA LEU A 237 -4.09 -16.91 10.19
C LEU A 237 -3.39 -15.91 11.11
N LEU A 238 -3.01 -14.77 10.55
CA LEU A 238 -2.46 -13.65 11.30
C LEU A 238 -3.53 -12.56 11.46
N ARG A 239 -3.71 -12.02 12.67
CA ARG A 239 -4.69 -10.99 13.00
C ARG A 239 -4.05 -9.76 13.65
N ALA A 240 -4.71 -8.62 13.50
CA ALA A 240 -4.36 -7.38 14.18
C ALA A 240 -4.75 -7.41 15.66
N VAL A 241 -3.86 -6.92 16.52
CA VAL A 241 -4.13 -6.70 17.96
C VAL A 241 -4.94 -5.41 18.17
N PHE A 242 -4.65 -4.37 17.40
CA PHE A 242 -5.27 -3.05 17.48
C PHE A 242 -5.41 -2.43 16.09
N SER A 243 -6.13 -1.31 15.98
CA SER A 243 -6.25 -0.57 14.72
C SER A 243 -4.95 0.17 14.37
N GLY A 244 -4.55 0.16 13.10
CA GLY A 244 -3.34 0.84 12.62
C GLY A 244 -3.02 0.53 11.16
N GLN A 245 -1.82 0.87 10.72
CA GLN A 245 -1.33 0.61 9.37
C GLN A 245 -0.68 -0.78 9.28
N PRO A 246 -1.09 -1.63 8.32
CA PRO A 246 -0.42 -2.90 8.07
C PRO A 246 0.90 -2.69 7.30
N VAL A 247 2.02 -3.18 7.83
CA VAL A 247 3.35 -3.10 7.23
C VAL A 247 3.92 -4.52 7.11
N ARG A 248 4.26 -4.95 5.88
CA ARG A 248 4.83 -6.28 5.67
C ARG A 248 6.20 -6.40 6.34
N ALA A 249 6.37 -7.45 7.15
CA ALA A 249 7.60 -7.76 7.87
C ALA A 249 7.94 -9.23 7.66
N GLY A 250 8.85 -9.52 6.71
CA GLY A 250 9.25 -10.89 6.37
C GLY A 250 8.06 -11.78 5.99
N ASN A 251 7.87 -12.86 6.74
CA ASN A 251 6.77 -13.81 6.62
C ASN A 251 5.52 -13.40 7.41
N GLY A 252 5.44 -12.17 7.90
CA GLY A 252 4.30 -11.63 8.64
C GLY A 252 3.95 -10.18 8.29
N VAL A 253 3.10 -9.60 9.12
CA VAL A 253 2.62 -8.21 9.00
C VAL A 253 2.66 -7.58 10.38
N ASN A 254 3.29 -6.42 10.49
CA ASN A 254 3.20 -5.54 11.64
C ASN A 254 1.99 -4.61 11.51
N VAL A 255 1.39 -4.23 12.63
CA VAL A 255 0.39 -3.16 12.70
C VAL A 255 0.97 -2.02 13.51
N GLU A 256 1.18 -0.88 12.85
CA GLU A 256 1.79 0.30 13.45
C GLU A 256 0.73 1.41 13.67
N GLN A 257 0.73 2.03 14.86
CA GLN A 257 -0.13 3.20 15.18
C GLN A 257 0.56 4.53 14.87
N VAL A 258 1.82 4.46 14.42
CA VAL A 258 2.62 5.60 14.02
C VAL A 258 2.92 5.47 12.55
N LEU A 259 2.43 6.40 11.74
CA LEU A 259 2.73 6.48 10.33
C LEU A 259 4.06 7.20 10.16
N ASN A 260 5.09 6.49 9.69
CA ASN A 260 6.39 7.07 9.41
C ASN A 260 6.50 7.46 7.93
N ILE A 261 6.77 8.74 7.66
CA ILE A 261 6.92 9.30 6.31
C ILE A 261 8.21 10.12 6.27
N SER A 262 8.99 9.99 5.20
CA SER A 262 10.22 10.79 5.07
C SER A 262 9.91 12.28 4.82
N HIS A 263 9.12 12.61 3.80
CA HIS A 263 8.73 13.99 3.47
C HIS A 263 7.28 14.05 3.02
N VAL A 264 6.60 15.17 3.31
CA VAL A 264 5.25 15.42 2.79
C VAL A 264 5.32 16.43 1.65
N ASN A 265 5.13 15.95 0.42
CA ASN A 265 5.20 16.72 -0.82
C ASN A 265 4.23 16.17 -1.89
N MET A 266 4.32 16.65 -3.12
CA MET A 266 3.43 16.20 -4.21
C MET A 266 3.52 14.70 -4.51
N ALA A 267 4.64 14.03 -4.20
CA ALA A 267 4.81 12.60 -4.42
C ALA A 267 4.15 11.76 -3.31
N SER A 268 4.15 12.24 -2.06
CA SER A 268 3.44 11.59 -0.94
C SER A 268 1.97 11.96 -0.85
N GLY A 269 1.59 13.09 -1.47
CA GLY A 269 0.28 13.71 -1.34
C GLY A 269 -0.01 14.21 0.08
N ASN A 270 -1.26 14.62 0.26
CA ASN A 270 -1.85 14.91 1.55
C ASN A 270 -1.97 13.63 2.38
N ILE A 271 -1.84 13.79 3.68
CA ILE A 271 -1.81 12.70 4.65
C ILE A 271 -3.02 12.84 5.56
N SER A 272 -3.79 11.77 5.71
CA SER A 272 -4.86 11.66 6.69
C SER A 272 -4.76 10.29 7.35
N PHE A 273 -4.53 10.28 8.65
CA PHE A 273 -4.23 9.06 9.40
C PHE A 273 -4.90 9.05 10.77
N ASP A 274 -5.54 7.93 11.11
CA ASP A 274 -6.13 7.71 12.43
C ASP A 274 -5.08 7.14 13.39
N GLY A 275 -4.19 8.01 13.85
CA GLY A 275 -3.09 7.70 14.75
C GLY A 275 -2.10 8.86 14.82
N THR A 276 -0.86 8.55 15.16
CA THR A 276 0.23 9.53 15.19
C THR A 276 0.96 9.53 13.85
N VAL A 277 1.34 10.71 13.35
CA VAL A 277 2.11 10.86 12.11
C VAL A 277 3.50 11.39 12.45
N ASN A 278 4.54 10.67 12.05
CA ASN A 278 5.93 11.05 12.20
C ASN A 278 6.54 11.34 10.83
N ILE A 279 6.95 12.58 10.61
CA ILE A 279 7.53 13.09 9.37
C ILE A 279 9.00 13.38 9.65
N GLU A 280 9.91 12.62 9.04
CA GLU A 280 11.35 12.74 9.32
C GLU A 280 11.94 14.07 8.80
N GLY A 281 11.42 14.56 7.67
CA GLY A 281 11.87 15.76 6.98
C GLY A 281 10.89 16.92 7.07
N ASP A 282 10.71 17.62 5.95
CA ASP A 282 9.87 18.80 5.81
C ASP A 282 8.45 18.49 5.31
N VAL A 283 7.56 19.46 5.53
CA VAL A 283 6.23 19.52 4.93
C VAL A 283 6.20 20.67 3.94
N SER A 284 6.04 20.32 2.66
CA SER A 284 6.09 21.28 1.55
C SER A 284 4.86 22.21 1.48
N PRO A 285 4.98 23.37 0.82
CA PRO A 285 3.90 24.34 0.67
C PRO A 285 2.61 23.78 0.05
N GLY A 286 1.49 24.12 0.69
CA GLY A 286 0.15 23.74 0.25
C GLY A 286 -0.23 22.28 0.52
N MET A 287 0.61 21.52 1.22
CA MET A 287 0.26 20.17 1.69
C MET A 287 -0.62 20.22 2.94
N LYS A 288 -1.40 19.16 3.14
CA LYS A 288 -2.26 18.97 4.32
C LYS A 288 -1.91 17.68 5.02
N VAL A 289 -1.76 17.75 6.34
CA VAL A 289 -1.55 16.59 7.22
C VAL A 289 -2.60 16.63 8.33
N HIS A 290 -3.41 15.58 8.38
CA HIS A 290 -4.41 15.37 9.42
C HIS A 290 -4.09 14.09 10.20
N ALA A 291 -4.10 14.19 11.53
CA ALA A 291 -3.85 13.08 12.43
C ALA A 291 -4.83 13.12 13.62
N SER A 292 -5.42 11.98 14.00
CA SER A 292 -6.23 11.92 15.23
C SER A 292 -5.38 11.97 16.50
N GLY A 293 -4.14 11.49 16.43
CA GLY A 293 -3.13 11.56 17.49
C GLY A 293 -2.19 12.76 17.32
N ASP A 294 -0.90 12.52 17.51
CA ASP A 294 0.14 13.56 17.45
C ASP A 294 0.71 13.72 16.03
N ILE A 295 1.28 14.89 15.73
CA ILE A 295 2.10 15.11 14.53
C ILE A 295 3.52 15.52 14.94
N VAL A 296 4.51 14.78 14.48
CA VAL A 296 5.93 15.10 14.69
C VAL A 296 6.57 15.41 13.33
N VAL A 297 7.26 16.55 13.22
CA VAL A 297 7.98 16.99 12.03
C VAL A 297 9.44 17.20 12.40
N GLY A 298 10.36 16.50 11.71
CA GLY A 298 11.79 16.52 11.98
C GLY A 298 12.52 17.76 11.47
N GLU A 299 11.97 18.47 10.49
CA GLU A 299 12.54 19.72 9.97
C GLU A 299 11.55 20.89 10.01
N VAL A 300 11.15 21.41 8.85
CA VAL A 300 10.41 22.67 8.71
C VAL A 300 9.03 22.41 8.14
N VAL A 301 8.05 23.18 8.61
CA VAL A 301 6.71 23.27 8.03
C VAL A 301 6.65 24.56 7.22
N ASP A 302 6.65 24.44 5.89
CA ASP A 302 6.67 25.58 4.98
C ASP A 302 5.31 25.73 4.31
N GLY A 303 4.50 26.71 4.72
CA GLY A 303 3.24 27.04 4.05
C GLY A 303 2.21 25.90 3.97
N ALA A 304 2.24 24.96 4.91
CA ALA A 304 1.37 23.79 4.96
C ALA A 304 0.27 23.91 6.04
N GLU A 305 -0.71 23.01 6.00
CA GLU A 305 -1.77 22.88 6.98
C GLU A 305 -1.59 21.59 7.80
N LEU A 306 -1.37 21.73 9.11
CA LEU A 306 -1.28 20.62 10.06
C LEU A 306 -2.46 20.67 11.02
N ASP A 307 -3.17 19.55 11.17
CA ASP A 307 -4.29 19.40 12.10
C ASP A 307 -4.13 18.10 12.89
N ALA A 308 -3.87 18.23 14.19
CA ALA A 308 -3.68 17.11 15.11
C ALA A 308 -4.72 17.13 16.23
N GLY A 309 -5.30 15.98 16.54
CA GLY A 309 -6.12 15.82 17.75
C GLY A 309 -5.30 15.91 19.03
N GLY A 310 -4.04 15.49 18.99
CA GLY A 310 -3.05 15.56 20.08
C GLY A 310 -2.09 16.74 19.95
N ASP A 311 -0.81 16.48 20.23
CA ASP A 311 0.28 17.46 20.20
C ASP A 311 0.91 17.60 18.81
N ILE A 312 1.43 18.79 18.50
CA ILE A 312 2.26 19.02 17.30
C ILE A 312 3.67 19.43 17.73
N ARG A 313 4.68 18.69 17.26
CA ARG A 313 6.09 18.97 17.52
C ARG A 313 6.83 19.17 16.20
N VAL A 314 7.42 20.34 16.03
CA VAL A 314 8.26 20.69 14.87
C VAL A 314 9.67 20.94 15.37
N ALA A 315 10.64 20.11 15.00
CA ALA A 315 12.02 20.28 15.46
C ALA A 315 12.70 21.52 14.85
N GLY A 316 12.28 21.95 13.65
CA GLY A 316 12.67 23.19 13.01
C GLY A 316 11.62 24.30 13.17
N GLY A 317 11.31 24.97 12.06
CA GLY A 317 10.47 26.17 12.04
C GLY A 317 9.09 25.96 11.44
N ILE A 318 8.14 26.82 11.80
CA ILE A 318 6.83 26.95 11.15
C ILE A 318 6.81 28.29 10.40
N ILE A 319 6.76 28.25 9.06
CA ILE A 319 6.98 29.43 8.21
C ILE A 319 5.95 29.60 7.07
N SER A 320 6.03 30.72 6.36
CA SER A 320 5.35 30.97 5.08
C SER A 320 3.82 30.83 5.10
N GLN A 321 3.17 31.42 6.10
CA GLN A 321 1.71 31.38 6.28
C GLN A 321 1.15 29.98 6.55
N ALA A 322 1.99 29.07 7.06
CA ALA A 322 1.54 27.78 7.55
C ALA A 322 0.45 27.93 8.62
N ARG A 323 -0.47 26.96 8.63
CA ARG A 323 -1.57 26.88 9.60
C ARG A 323 -1.41 25.61 10.40
N VAL A 324 -1.23 25.76 11.71
CA VAL A 324 -1.00 24.63 12.61
C VAL A 324 -2.09 24.65 13.67
N HIS A 325 -2.83 23.57 13.79
CA HIS A 325 -3.91 23.39 14.74
C HIS A 325 -3.66 22.11 15.54
N ALA A 326 -3.43 22.25 16.84
CA ALA A 326 -3.27 21.12 17.76
C ALA A 326 -4.37 21.16 18.83
N GLY A 327 -5.04 20.03 19.05
CA GLY A 327 -5.93 19.84 20.20
C GLY A 327 -5.18 19.86 21.53
N GLY A 328 -3.90 19.45 21.51
CA GLY A 328 -2.96 19.47 22.63
C GLY A 328 -2.07 20.72 22.64
N SER A 329 -0.76 20.52 22.69
CA SER A 329 0.31 21.53 22.72
C SER A 329 1.00 21.65 21.36
N VAL A 330 1.58 22.82 21.08
CA VAL A 330 2.47 23.02 19.93
C VAL A 330 3.86 23.35 20.43
N SER A 331 4.88 22.65 19.92
CA SER A 331 6.29 22.98 20.14
C SER A 331 7.02 23.17 18.83
N ALA A 332 7.81 24.25 18.73
CA ALA A 332 8.61 24.56 17.55
C ALA A 332 9.91 25.26 17.93
N ARG A 333 10.95 25.17 17.08
CA ARG A 333 12.16 25.94 17.33
C ARG A 333 11.93 27.43 17.11
N PHE A 334 11.29 27.79 16.01
CA PHE A 334 10.90 29.17 15.69
C PHE A 334 9.61 29.20 14.87
N VAL A 335 8.92 30.33 14.90
CA VAL A 335 7.69 30.56 14.12
C VAL A 335 7.81 31.91 13.42
N GLU A 336 7.61 31.94 12.11
CA GLU A 336 7.73 33.16 11.32
C GLU A 336 6.60 33.29 10.31
N SER A 337 5.86 34.39 10.37
CA SER A 337 4.75 34.65 9.45
C SER A 337 3.76 33.49 9.33
N ALA A 338 3.34 32.88 10.46
CA ALA A 338 2.45 31.72 10.48
C ALA A 338 1.30 31.86 11.49
N HIS A 339 0.28 31.00 11.36
CA HIS A 339 -0.87 30.92 12.27
C HIS A 339 -0.79 29.62 13.07
N VAL A 340 -0.68 29.72 14.39
CA VAL A 340 -0.54 28.56 15.29
C VAL A 340 -1.62 28.63 16.35
N PHE A 341 -2.45 27.58 16.39
CA PHE A 341 -3.44 27.35 17.42
C PHE A 341 -3.07 26.12 18.24
N SER A 342 -3.18 26.25 19.56
CA SER A 342 -2.95 25.18 20.52
C SER A 342 -4.08 25.13 21.54
N GLY A 343 -4.63 23.94 21.74
CA GLY A 343 -5.61 23.67 22.78
C GLY A 343 -5.07 23.81 24.21
N THR A 344 -3.75 23.90 24.38
CA THR A 344 -3.09 24.08 25.68
C THR A 344 -1.95 25.11 25.62
N ILE A 345 -0.72 24.67 25.33
CA ILE A 345 0.49 25.50 25.39
C ILE A 345 1.11 25.66 24.00
N ILE A 346 1.65 26.84 23.71
CA ILE A 346 2.60 27.04 22.60
C ILE A 346 3.98 27.27 23.20
N ALA A 347 4.92 26.37 22.92
CA ALA A 347 6.31 26.44 23.36
C ALA A 347 7.24 26.70 22.15
N ILE A 348 7.96 27.81 22.16
CA ILE A 348 8.87 28.19 21.08
C ILE A 348 10.28 28.35 21.65
N ASP A 349 11.25 27.62 21.11
CA ASP A 349 12.61 27.58 21.68
C ASP A 349 13.39 28.88 21.47
N ASP A 350 13.34 29.44 20.26
CA ASP A 350 14.11 30.61 19.84
C ASP A 350 13.21 31.85 19.70
N SER A 351 12.44 31.97 18.61
CA SER A 351 11.71 33.22 18.32
C SER A 351 10.40 33.03 17.58
N ALA A 352 9.47 33.94 17.83
CA ALA A 352 8.20 34.09 17.14
C ALA A 352 8.14 35.48 16.48
N LEU A 353 8.09 35.52 15.15
CA LEU A 353 8.17 36.74 14.36
C LEU A 353 6.96 36.88 13.45
N GLN A 354 6.31 38.05 13.45
CA GLN A 354 5.19 38.39 12.55
C GLN A 354 4.09 37.30 12.47
N SER A 355 3.83 36.62 13.58
CA SER A 355 2.97 35.42 13.61
C SER A 355 1.69 35.67 14.41
N GLU A 356 0.67 34.86 14.16
CA GLU A 356 -0.54 34.80 14.97
C GLU A 356 -0.52 33.53 15.82
N LEU A 357 -0.28 33.70 17.11
CA LEU A 357 -0.23 32.63 18.09
C LEU A 357 -1.48 32.67 18.96
N GLN A 358 -2.18 31.55 19.10
CA GLN A 358 -3.32 31.42 19.99
C GLN A 358 -3.21 30.14 20.82
N ALA A 359 -3.04 30.29 22.14
CA ALA A 359 -3.00 29.19 23.08
C ALA A 359 -4.13 29.34 24.11
N ASN A 360 -4.84 28.25 24.40
CA ASN A 360 -5.89 28.29 25.42
C ASN A 360 -5.33 28.38 26.85
N ASN A 361 -4.04 28.17 27.08
CA ASN A 361 -3.41 28.30 28.39
C ASN A 361 -2.24 29.29 28.37
N GLN A 362 -1.11 28.91 27.76
CA GLN A 362 0.13 29.68 27.87
C GLN A 362 0.90 29.73 26.55
N ILE A 363 1.61 30.84 26.31
CA ILE A 363 2.60 30.99 25.24
C ILE A 363 3.94 31.25 25.91
N VAL A 364 4.92 30.39 25.64
CA VAL A 364 6.29 30.52 26.17
C VAL A 364 7.25 30.55 25.00
N VAL A 365 7.95 31.66 24.83
CA VAL A 365 8.95 31.87 23.77
C VAL A 365 10.33 32.00 24.41
N GLY A 366 11.37 31.52 23.74
CA GLY A 366 12.73 31.59 24.24
C GLY A 366 13.05 30.54 25.31
N VAL A 367 12.35 29.39 25.30
CA VAL A 367 12.52 28.31 26.31
C VAL A 367 13.98 27.83 26.34
N SER A 368 14.55 27.60 25.17
CA SER A 368 15.94 27.14 25.01
C SER A 368 16.93 28.29 24.76
N SER A 369 16.42 29.50 24.53
CA SER A 369 17.20 30.71 24.23
C SER A 369 16.87 31.89 25.18
N PRO A 370 17.09 31.76 26.51
CA PRO A 370 16.69 32.78 27.48
C PRO A 370 17.42 34.13 27.31
N GLN A 371 18.54 34.17 26.58
CA GLN A 371 19.34 35.39 26.38
C GLN A 371 19.04 36.11 25.05
N ARG A 372 18.31 35.48 24.13
CA ARG A 372 18.06 36.02 22.78
C ARG A 372 16.64 35.81 22.26
N GLY A 373 15.86 34.96 22.93
CA GLY A 373 14.55 34.58 22.47
C GLY A 373 13.61 35.77 22.41
N ARG A 374 12.77 35.80 21.38
CA ARG A 374 12.02 37.01 21.03
C ARG A 374 10.63 36.71 20.49
N LEU A 375 9.66 37.46 20.99
CA LEU A 375 8.31 37.55 20.43
C LEU A 375 8.13 38.95 19.83
N ALA A 376 8.00 39.07 18.50
CA ALA A 376 7.92 40.37 17.85
C ALA A 376 7.06 40.37 16.59
N GLY A 377 6.11 41.32 16.52
CA GLY A 377 5.18 41.48 15.40
C GLY A 377 4.08 40.42 15.39
N GLY A 378 2.94 40.76 14.77
CA GLY A 378 1.76 39.90 14.74
C GLY A 378 0.96 39.97 16.05
N SER A 379 0.30 38.86 16.41
CA SER A 379 -0.50 38.78 17.62
C SER A 379 -0.25 37.49 18.40
N ALA A 380 -0.22 37.58 19.74
CA ALA A 380 -0.14 36.43 20.62
C ALA A 380 -1.26 36.50 21.66
N LYS A 381 -2.11 35.47 21.66
CA LYS A 381 -3.31 35.37 22.49
C LYS A 381 -3.17 34.19 23.45
N ALA A 382 -3.17 34.44 24.75
CA ALA A 382 -3.10 33.40 25.77
C ALA A 382 -4.08 33.66 26.91
N MET A 383 -4.60 32.61 27.54
CA MET A 383 -5.52 32.78 28.66
C MET A 383 -4.79 33.19 29.95
N MET A 384 -3.65 32.56 30.27
CA MET A 384 -2.99 32.66 31.57
C MET A 384 -1.62 33.34 31.52
N LEU A 385 -0.75 32.97 30.59
CA LEU A 385 0.64 33.45 30.60
C LEU A 385 1.16 33.67 29.19
N ILE A 386 1.81 34.81 28.99
CA ILE A 386 2.74 35.00 27.87
C ILE A 386 4.12 35.27 28.45
N LYS A 387 5.09 34.42 28.15
CA LYS A 387 6.46 34.54 28.64
C LYS A 387 7.44 34.64 27.48
N THR A 388 8.30 35.65 27.50
CA THR A 388 9.36 35.81 26.49
C THR A 388 10.54 36.57 27.08
N PRO A 389 11.80 36.27 26.71
CA PRO A 389 12.94 37.07 27.11
C PRO A 389 12.84 38.50 26.57
N ILE A 390 12.69 38.63 25.25
CA ILE A 390 12.58 39.92 24.56
C ILE A 390 11.18 40.03 23.97
N LEU A 391 10.49 41.14 24.25
CA LEU A 391 9.18 41.44 23.66
C LEU A 391 9.28 42.65 22.74
N GLY A 392 8.86 42.47 21.49
CA GLY A 392 8.86 43.50 20.45
C GLY A 392 10.19 43.65 19.70
N SER A 393 10.25 44.67 18.84
CA SER A 393 11.42 45.00 18.02
C SER A 393 11.46 46.49 17.71
N GLN A 394 12.66 47.09 17.63
CA GLN A 394 12.85 48.51 17.27
C GLN A 394 12.45 48.79 15.81
N THR A 395 12.70 47.83 14.92
CA THR A 395 12.46 47.93 13.48
C THR A 395 11.20 47.20 13.04
N GLY A 396 10.55 46.48 13.97
CA GLY A 396 9.38 45.65 13.67
C GLY A 396 8.06 46.42 13.75
N GLY A 397 7.01 45.80 13.21
CA GLY A 397 5.63 46.24 13.41
C GLY A 397 5.17 46.11 14.87
N VAL A 398 3.98 46.64 15.15
CA VAL A 398 3.38 46.57 16.49
C VAL A 398 3.16 45.11 16.88
N THR A 399 3.56 44.75 18.10
CA THR A 399 3.31 43.42 18.67
C THR A 399 2.04 43.49 19.52
N HIS A 400 1.02 42.70 19.18
CA HIS A 400 -0.25 42.70 19.90
C HIS A 400 -0.32 41.49 20.84
N LEU A 401 -0.33 41.73 22.15
CA LEU A 401 -0.57 40.71 23.15
C LEU A 401 -2.01 40.80 23.62
N VAL A 402 -2.70 39.66 23.65
CA VAL A 402 -4.03 39.56 24.23
C VAL A 402 -3.99 38.50 25.31
N LEU A 403 -4.25 38.93 26.53
CA LEU A 403 -4.30 38.07 27.68
C LEU A 403 -5.66 38.17 28.34
N GLY A 404 -5.97 37.11 29.07
CA GLY A 404 -7.08 37.18 29.99
C GLY A 404 -8.44 37.11 29.30
N VAL A 405 -8.51 36.52 28.10
CA VAL A 405 -9.75 36.32 27.36
C VAL A 405 -9.82 34.89 26.86
N ASN A 406 -10.98 34.28 27.03
CA ASN A 406 -11.36 33.08 26.29
C ASN A 406 -12.67 33.42 25.56
N PRO A 407 -12.62 33.68 24.25
CA PRO A 407 -13.80 34.11 23.49
C PRO A 407 -14.96 33.11 23.58
N VAL A 408 -14.66 31.81 23.70
CA VAL A 408 -15.67 30.74 23.82
C VAL A 408 -16.33 30.80 25.19
N LEU A 409 -15.54 30.85 26.28
CA LEU A 409 -16.09 30.97 27.64
C LEU A 409 -16.86 32.28 27.83
N GLU A 410 -16.37 33.38 27.27
CA GLU A 410 -17.03 34.69 27.41
C GLU A 410 -18.33 34.75 26.60
N ALA A 411 -18.39 34.13 25.42
CA ALA A 411 -19.63 33.94 24.68
C ALA A 411 -20.63 33.08 25.45
N GLN A 412 -20.20 31.92 25.98
CA GLN A 412 -21.03 31.04 26.80
C GLN A 412 -21.58 31.76 28.04
N TYR A 413 -20.74 32.55 28.71
CA TYR A 413 -21.15 33.35 29.87
C TYR A 413 -22.17 34.42 29.51
N GLN A 414 -21.95 35.16 28.43
CA GLN A 414 -22.90 36.18 27.94
C GLN A 414 -24.25 35.56 27.54
N ASP A 415 -24.24 34.41 26.88
CA ASP A 415 -25.48 33.73 26.50
C ASP A 415 -26.23 33.18 27.71
N LEU A 416 -25.52 32.63 28.71
CA LEU A 416 -26.12 32.21 29.96
C LEU A 416 -26.75 33.38 30.73
N LEU A 417 -26.10 34.55 30.75
CA LEU A 417 -26.65 35.76 31.38
C LEU A 417 -27.98 36.18 30.74
N LYS A 418 -28.08 36.14 29.40
CA LYS A 418 -29.33 36.44 28.69
C LYS A 418 -30.44 35.47 29.05
N VAL A 419 -30.12 34.17 29.20
CA VAL A 419 -31.10 33.15 29.61
C VAL A 419 -31.58 33.42 31.03
N ILE A 420 -30.67 33.72 31.96
CA ILE A 420 -31.01 34.07 33.35
C ILE A 420 -31.90 35.32 33.40
N GLU A 421 -31.58 36.35 32.62
CA GLU A 421 -32.36 37.59 32.53
C GLU A 421 -33.80 37.31 32.06
N LYS A 422 -33.95 36.55 30.97
CA LYS A 422 -35.27 36.16 30.47
C LYS A 422 -36.09 35.38 31.50
N GLN A 423 -35.46 34.43 32.20
CA GLN A 423 -36.15 33.63 33.21
C GLN A 423 -36.53 34.46 34.45
N ARG A 424 -35.71 35.46 34.82
CA ARG A 424 -36.03 36.43 35.87
C ARG A 424 -37.18 37.36 35.48
N GLU A 425 -37.28 37.78 34.23
CA GLU A 425 -38.44 38.55 33.77
C GLU A 425 -39.74 37.75 33.85
N GLU A 426 -39.72 36.48 33.47
CA GLU A 426 -40.86 35.57 33.60
C GLU A 426 -41.27 35.37 35.06
N GLU A 427 -40.29 35.14 35.94
CA GLU A 427 -40.51 35.05 37.39
C GLU A 427 -41.13 36.34 37.95
N SER A 428 -40.61 37.51 37.56
CA SER A 428 -41.14 38.81 38.02
C SER A 428 -42.58 39.05 37.57
N LYS A 429 -42.93 38.68 36.32
CA LYS A 429 -44.31 38.75 35.80
C LYS A 429 -45.24 37.83 36.60
N LEU A 430 -44.80 36.61 36.92
CA LEU A 430 -45.56 35.66 37.75
C LEU A 430 -45.69 36.15 39.18
N GLU A 431 -44.65 36.75 39.77
CA GLU A 431 -44.67 37.32 41.12
C GLU A 431 -45.70 38.46 41.22
N MET A 432 -45.74 39.35 40.22
CA MET A 432 -46.74 40.42 40.12
C MET A 432 -48.17 39.85 40.03
N LEU A 433 -48.39 38.80 39.24
CA LEU A 433 -49.67 38.09 39.13
C LEU A 433 -50.09 37.47 40.47
N VAL A 434 -49.17 36.79 41.17
CA VAL A 434 -49.43 36.24 42.51
C VAL A 434 -49.82 37.35 43.48
N LYS A 435 -49.06 38.46 43.55
CA LYS A 435 -49.36 39.61 44.43
C LYS A 435 -50.73 40.23 44.13
N HIS A 436 -51.09 40.33 42.86
CA HIS A 436 -52.37 40.88 42.42
C HIS A 436 -53.55 39.97 42.78
N LEU A 437 -53.45 38.67 42.47
CA LEU A 437 -54.47 37.67 42.78
C LEU A 437 -54.67 37.50 44.30
N THR A 438 -53.60 37.64 45.08
CA THR A 438 -53.67 37.59 46.56
C THR A 438 -54.42 38.81 47.15
N LYS A 439 -54.34 39.98 46.50
CA LYS A 439 -55.04 41.21 46.94
C LYS A 439 -56.52 41.26 46.55
N ILE A 440 -56.88 40.76 45.37
CA ILE A 440 -58.24 40.87 44.82
C ILE A 440 -59.17 39.74 45.28
N GLY A 441 -58.60 38.62 45.74
CA GLY A 441 -59.34 37.42 46.12
C GLY A 441 -59.60 36.54 44.89
N ASP A 442 -59.19 35.26 44.98
CA ASP A 442 -59.19 34.33 43.86
C ASP A 442 -60.59 33.79 43.56
N LYS A 443 -61.29 34.38 42.58
CA LYS A 443 -62.64 33.97 42.17
C LYS A 443 -62.66 32.68 41.32
N ASN A 444 -61.51 32.25 40.78
CA ASN A 444 -61.43 31.15 39.80
C ASN A 444 -60.52 29.98 40.22
N GLY A 445 -59.92 30.00 41.41
CA GLY A 445 -59.02 28.94 41.89
C GLY A 445 -57.67 28.86 41.16
N MET A 446 -57.24 29.95 40.50
CA MET A 446 -55.99 29.99 39.73
C MET A 446 -54.76 30.28 40.57
N LEU A 447 -54.92 30.74 41.81
CA LEU A 447 -53.82 31.20 42.67
C LEU A 447 -52.82 30.08 42.97
N GLU A 448 -53.27 28.86 43.26
CA GLU A 448 -52.37 27.72 43.51
C GLU A 448 -51.58 27.35 42.26
N ARG A 449 -52.21 27.37 41.08
CA ARG A 449 -51.54 27.07 39.81
C ARG A 449 -50.50 28.12 39.45
N VAL A 450 -50.82 29.41 39.64
CA VAL A 450 -49.87 30.51 39.39
C VAL A 450 -48.73 30.51 40.41
N LYS A 451 -49.00 30.18 41.69
CA LYS A 451 -47.96 29.97 42.70
C LYS A 451 -47.04 28.81 42.34
N ALA A 452 -47.59 27.68 41.90
CA ALA A 452 -46.79 26.54 41.43
C ALA A 452 -45.94 26.90 40.21
N SER A 453 -46.48 27.66 39.25
CA SER A 453 -45.71 28.17 38.11
C SER A 453 -44.63 29.18 38.52
N TRP A 454 -44.88 30.03 39.54
CA TRP A 454 -43.89 30.93 40.10
C TRP A 454 -42.76 30.18 40.81
N GLU A 455 -43.09 29.18 41.64
CA GLU A 455 -42.10 28.30 42.26
C GLU A 455 -41.29 27.49 41.24
N GLN A 456 -41.91 27.06 40.14
CA GLN A 456 -41.22 26.43 39.02
C GLN A 456 -40.28 27.41 38.32
N ALA A 457 -40.70 28.66 38.08
CA ALA A 457 -39.85 29.68 37.50
C ALA A 457 -38.65 29.99 38.41
N ILE A 458 -38.85 30.06 39.74
CA ILE A 458 -37.77 30.21 40.73
C ILE A 458 -36.78 29.05 40.61
N LYS A 459 -37.27 27.81 40.60
CA LYS A 459 -36.41 26.63 40.46
C LYS A 459 -35.65 26.63 39.13
N ALA A 460 -36.30 27.04 38.04
CA ALA A 460 -35.70 27.05 36.71
C ALA A 460 -34.48 27.99 36.62
N TRP A 461 -34.59 29.25 37.08
CA TRP A 461 -33.42 30.14 37.06
C TRP A 461 -32.41 29.82 38.16
N ALA A 462 -32.85 29.29 39.31
CA ALA A 462 -31.95 28.84 40.36
C ALA A 462 -31.03 27.70 39.89
N GLN A 463 -31.50 26.80 39.01
CA GLN A 463 -30.69 25.75 38.39
C GLN A 463 -29.59 26.28 37.45
N LEU A 464 -29.71 27.52 36.97
CA LEU A 464 -28.72 28.15 36.10
C LEU A 464 -27.61 28.85 36.91
N LEU A 465 -27.83 29.14 38.20
CA LEU A 465 -26.83 29.80 39.05
C LEU A 465 -25.54 28.99 39.22
N PRO A 466 -25.56 27.65 39.46
CA PRO A 466 -24.33 26.87 39.54
C PRO A 466 -23.51 26.89 38.25
N GLN A 467 -24.17 26.91 37.08
CA GLN A 467 -23.49 27.01 35.79
C GLN A 467 -22.85 28.40 35.62
N ARG A 468 -23.54 29.45 36.06
CA ARG A 468 -22.99 30.81 36.07
C ARG A 468 -21.79 30.90 37.00
N ASP A 469 -21.89 30.37 38.22
CA ASP A 469 -20.83 30.41 39.22
C ASP A 469 -19.61 29.61 38.76
N GLU A 470 -19.78 28.48 38.07
CA GLU A 470 -18.67 27.73 37.48
C GLU A 470 -18.00 28.50 36.34
N LEU A 471 -18.78 29.11 35.42
CA LEU A 471 -18.23 29.96 34.37
C LEU A 471 -17.52 31.19 34.95
N GLU A 472 -18.08 31.83 35.98
CA GLU A 472 -17.43 32.93 36.71
C GLU A 472 -16.14 32.45 37.37
N ARG A 473 -16.11 31.25 37.97
CA ARG A 473 -14.88 30.69 38.54
C ARG A 473 -13.83 30.43 37.46
N GLN A 474 -14.23 29.91 36.31
CA GLN A 474 -13.35 29.70 35.17
C GLN A 474 -12.81 31.03 34.62
N LEU A 475 -13.64 32.06 34.52
CA LEU A 475 -13.22 33.43 34.17
C LEU A 475 -12.38 34.08 35.29
N ALA A 476 -12.57 33.73 36.56
CA ALA A 476 -11.76 34.25 37.66
C ALA A 476 -10.36 33.64 37.69
N LEU A 477 -10.18 32.40 37.25
CA LEU A 477 -8.84 31.81 37.03
C LEU A 477 -8.03 32.63 36.01
N ILE A 478 -8.72 33.23 35.03
CA ILE A 478 -8.14 34.15 34.05
C ILE A 478 -7.64 35.46 34.68
N ALA A 479 -8.15 35.87 35.85
CA ALA A 479 -7.69 37.09 36.52
C ALA A 479 -6.21 37.04 36.96
N GLY A 480 -5.61 35.84 37.03
CA GLY A 480 -4.19 35.65 37.24
C GLY A 480 -3.33 35.85 35.99
N ALA A 481 -3.92 36.31 34.88
CA ALA A 481 -3.22 36.48 33.63
C ALA A 481 -2.06 37.48 33.75
N ARG A 482 -0.89 37.08 33.26
CA ARG A 482 0.31 37.93 33.29
C ARG A 482 1.19 37.75 32.08
N VAL A 483 1.96 38.78 31.78
CA VAL A 483 3.06 38.74 30.80
C VAL A 483 4.37 38.76 31.57
N GLU A 484 5.24 37.77 31.37
CA GLU A 484 6.57 37.72 31.97
C GLU A 484 7.64 38.06 30.92
N ILE A 485 8.47 39.05 31.25
CA ILE A 485 9.57 39.52 30.41
C ILE A 485 10.89 39.15 31.07
N GLY A 486 11.69 38.34 30.38
CA GLY A 486 12.97 37.86 30.90
C GLY A 486 14.14 38.83 30.77
N LEU A 487 14.10 39.77 29.81
CA LEU A 487 15.16 40.73 29.55
C LEU A 487 14.62 42.15 29.38
N ASN A 488 13.86 42.41 28.31
CA ASN A 488 13.34 43.74 28.03
C ASN A 488 12.16 43.75 27.04
N VAL A 489 11.41 44.85 27.09
CA VAL A 489 10.40 45.23 26.10
C VAL A 489 10.97 46.33 25.22
N VAL A 490 10.91 46.15 23.90
CA VAL A 490 11.54 47.03 22.92
C VAL A 490 10.57 47.35 21.78
N GLY A 491 10.51 48.61 21.36
CA GLY A 491 9.65 49.06 20.26
C GLY A 491 8.18 49.26 20.68
N ALA A 492 7.27 49.08 19.72
CA ALA A 492 5.84 49.29 19.95
C ALA A 492 5.12 47.97 20.30
N VAL A 493 4.58 47.91 21.51
CA VAL A 493 3.84 46.74 22.00
C VAL A 493 2.49 47.20 22.55
N ASP A 494 1.42 46.52 22.16
CA ASP A 494 0.08 46.72 22.70
C ASP A 494 -0.30 45.49 23.51
N ILE A 495 -0.60 45.69 24.79
CA ILE A 495 -1.06 44.62 25.67
C ILE A 495 -2.54 44.86 25.99
N LEU A 496 -3.37 43.88 25.70
CA LEU A 496 -4.79 43.85 26.01
C LEU A 496 -5.04 42.82 27.09
N PHE A 497 -5.50 43.25 28.26
CA PHE A 497 -6.04 42.38 29.30
C PHE A 497 -7.57 42.53 29.31
N GLY A 498 -8.30 41.50 28.88
CA GLY A 498 -9.75 41.61 28.76
C GLY A 498 -10.17 42.73 27.78
N LYS A 499 -10.76 43.81 28.30
CA LYS A 499 -11.18 45.01 27.55
C LYS A 499 -10.20 46.19 27.69
N LYS A 500 -9.12 46.05 28.46
CA LYS A 500 -8.22 47.14 28.82
C LYS A 500 -6.94 47.09 28.00
N VAL A 501 -6.69 48.15 27.23
CA VAL A 501 -5.51 48.27 26.37
C VAL A 501 -4.45 49.13 27.08
N SER A 502 -3.24 48.60 27.18
CA SER A 502 -2.03 49.37 27.49
C SER A 502 -1.12 49.40 26.25
N ARG A 503 -0.70 50.62 25.88
CA ARG A 503 0.20 50.84 24.74
C ARG A 503 1.59 51.14 25.28
N LEU A 504 2.46 50.14 25.27
CA LEU A 504 3.85 50.30 25.66
C LEU A 504 4.61 50.97 24.51
N ARG A 505 5.12 52.18 24.77
CA ARG A 505 5.90 53.00 23.82
C ARG A 505 7.25 53.43 24.37
N LYS A 506 7.61 52.93 25.55
CA LYS A 506 8.88 53.12 26.24
C LYS A 506 9.48 51.74 26.53
N THR A 507 10.79 51.68 26.66
CA THR A 507 11.51 50.45 27.00
C THR A 507 11.21 50.07 28.44
N TYR A 508 10.99 48.78 28.69
CA TYR A 508 10.94 48.20 30.03
C TYR A 508 12.05 47.17 30.15
N GLU A 509 12.62 47.02 31.35
CA GLU A 509 13.56 45.95 31.64
C GLU A 509 12.82 44.65 32.02
N THR A 510 13.51 43.74 32.69
CA THR A 510 12.95 42.48 33.18
C THR A 510 11.82 42.76 34.16
N GLY A 511 10.75 41.96 34.12
CA GLY A 511 9.60 42.15 35.01
C GLY A 511 8.35 41.46 34.50
N SER A 512 7.21 41.78 35.10
CA SER A 512 5.92 41.23 34.70
C SER A 512 4.84 42.28 34.56
N PHE A 513 3.97 42.12 33.57
CA PHE A 513 2.75 42.90 33.43
C PHE A 513 1.55 42.09 33.90
N SER A 514 0.67 42.72 34.67
CA SER A 514 -0.55 42.11 35.21
C SER A 514 -1.67 43.15 35.25
N ILE A 515 -2.90 42.68 35.46
CA ILE A 515 -4.06 43.55 35.66
C ILE A 515 -4.47 43.52 37.13
N GLU A 516 -4.55 44.70 37.77
CA GLU A 516 -5.19 44.86 39.08
C GLU A 516 -6.28 45.91 38.97
N GLY A 517 -7.52 45.49 39.22
CA GLY A 517 -8.70 46.31 38.98
C GLY A 517 -8.81 46.72 37.52
N ASP A 518 -8.69 48.01 37.25
CA ASP A 518 -8.92 48.61 35.93
C ASP A 518 -7.64 49.13 35.26
N ARG A 519 -6.46 48.82 35.82
CA ARG A 519 -5.16 49.30 35.36
C ARG A 519 -4.20 48.14 35.09
N VAL A 520 -3.42 48.28 34.03
CA VAL A 520 -2.28 47.39 33.76
C VAL A 520 -1.10 47.90 34.57
N LEU A 521 -0.49 47.01 35.34
CA LEU A 521 0.65 47.31 36.21
C LEU A 521 1.89 46.57 35.69
N PHE A 522 3.06 47.17 35.89
CA PHE A 522 4.37 46.58 35.69
C PHE A 522 5.03 46.37 37.05
N THR A 523 5.48 45.15 37.31
CA THR A 523 6.22 44.75 38.50
C THR A 523 7.65 44.40 38.10
N ASP A 524 8.64 45.08 38.69
CA ASP A 524 10.05 44.79 38.47
C ASP A 524 10.53 43.56 39.31
N PRO A 525 11.78 43.09 39.14
CA PRO A 525 12.30 41.94 39.88
C PRO A 525 12.47 42.20 41.39
N GLU A 526 12.50 43.47 41.81
CA GLU A 526 12.59 43.88 43.21
C GLU A 526 11.19 43.94 43.86
N GLY A 527 10.12 43.77 43.08
CA GLY A 527 8.74 43.78 43.52
C GLY A 527 8.09 45.17 43.51
N ASN A 528 8.74 46.19 42.96
CA ASN A 528 8.16 47.52 42.85
C ASN A 528 7.10 47.53 41.74
N VAL A 529 5.93 48.09 42.04
CA VAL A 529 4.78 48.11 41.14
C VAL A 529 4.57 49.53 40.60
N SER A 530 4.44 49.67 39.29
CA SER A 530 4.21 50.94 38.60
C SER A 530 3.14 50.81 37.51
N PRO A 531 2.39 51.87 37.18
CA PRO A 531 1.43 51.82 36.07
C PRO A 531 2.13 51.58 34.73
N ALA A 532 1.63 50.60 33.97
CA ALA A 532 2.08 50.32 32.62
C ALA A 532 1.33 51.23 31.62
N ALA A 533 1.74 52.50 31.56
CA ALA A 533 1.50 53.50 30.51
C ALA A 533 1.88 54.87 31.07
#